data_AF-A0A930J6I5-F1
#
_entry.id   AF-A0A930J6I5-F1
#
_cell.length_a   1.000
_cell.length_b   1.000
_cell.length_c   1.000
_cell.angle_alpha   90.00
_cell.angle_beta   90.00
_cell.angle_gamma   90.00
#
_symmetry.space_group_name_H-M   'P 1'
#
loop_
_entity.id
_entity.type
_entity.pdbx_description
1 polymer ?
#
loop_
_entity_poly.entity_id
_entity_poly.type
_entity_poly.pdbx_seq_one_letter_code
_entity_poly.pdbx_strand_id
1 'polypeptide(L)'
;MRYYLLSILLSVLLVACSRNNGPVYPKEFIGNWAGVEKTDIGMYPILEVTDSTVAYDPGIGDTCRWFNSYHFVNDSLFLVYEEEDTNRCKVIELHDSILIIKGLPWNEEKAVSFVRQKR
;
A
#
# COMPACT_ATOMS: atom_id res chain seq x y z
N MET A 1 -22.65 -1.86 40.11
CA MET A 1 -21.79 -1.09 39.17
C MET A 1 -20.42 -1.75 38.89
N ARG A 2 -20.30 -3.09 38.94
CA ARG A 2 -19.00 -3.78 38.70
C ARG A 2 -18.91 -4.40 37.30
N TYR A 3 -20.05 -4.68 36.67
CA TYR A 3 -20.15 -5.27 35.33
C TYR A 3 -20.03 -4.26 34.18
N TYR A 4 -20.30 -2.97 34.42
CA TYR A 4 -20.18 -1.93 33.40
C TYR A 4 -18.72 -1.58 33.10
N LEU A 5 -17.84 -1.61 34.11
CA LEU A 5 -16.40 -1.35 33.93
C LEU A 5 -15.70 -2.43 33.10
N LEU A 6 -16.10 -3.70 33.26
CA LEU A 6 -15.55 -4.82 32.49
C LEU A 6 -15.94 -4.73 31.00
N SER A 7 -17.18 -4.29 30.72
CA SER A 7 -17.70 -4.16 29.36
C SER A 7 -17.01 -3.03 28.57
N ILE A 8 -16.65 -1.94 29.25
CA ILE A 8 -15.90 -0.81 28.65
C ILE A 8 -14.45 -1.23 28.36
N LEU A 9 -13.80 -1.96 29.26
CA LEU A 9 -12.44 -2.48 29.04
C LEU A 9 -12.38 -3.48 27.87
N LEU A 10 -13.38 -4.36 27.74
CA LEU A 10 -13.46 -5.33 26.64
C LEU A 10 -13.71 -4.67 25.27
N SER A 11 -14.53 -3.62 25.23
CA SER A 11 -14.81 -2.87 24.00
C SER A 11 -13.61 -2.03 23.54
N VAL A 12 -12.83 -1.46 24.47
CA VAL A 12 -11.56 -0.77 24.13
C VAL A 12 -10.49 -1.75 23.63
N LEU A 13 -10.42 -2.97 24.18
CA LEU A 13 -9.50 -4.01 23.70
C LEU A 13 -9.87 -4.53 22.31
N LEU A 14 -11.16 -4.64 21.98
CA LEU A 14 -11.63 -5.06 20.65
C LEU A 14 -11.35 -4.00 19.57
N VAL A 15 -11.46 -2.70 19.90
CA VAL A 15 -11.10 -1.60 18.98
C VAL A 15 -9.58 -1.52 18.76
N ALA A 16 -8.77 -1.86 19.77
CA ALA A 16 -7.31 -1.91 19.63
C ALA A 16 -6.81 -3.11 18.80
N CYS A 17 -7.61 -4.18 18.70
CA CYS A 17 -7.32 -5.35 17.86
C CYS A 17 -7.95 -5.29 16.46
N SER A 18 -8.91 -4.39 16.20
CA SER A 18 -9.38 -4.14 14.84
C SER A 18 -8.38 -3.24 14.10
N ARG A 19 -7.20 -3.77 13.76
CA ARG A 19 -6.46 -3.21 12.63
C ARG A 19 -7.36 -3.41 11.41
N ASN A 20 -7.99 -2.33 10.94
CA ASN A 20 -8.77 -2.29 9.70
C ASN A 20 -7.87 -2.44 8.46
N ASN A 21 -6.98 -3.43 8.47
CA ASN A 21 -6.14 -3.78 7.34
C ASN A 21 -6.67 -5.11 6.78
N GLY A 22 -6.75 -5.23 5.47
CA GLY A 22 -7.03 -6.49 4.80
C GLY A 22 -5.85 -7.46 4.92
N PRO A 23 -5.97 -8.68 4.38
CA PRO A 23 -4.86 -9.61 4.35
C PRO A 23 -3.68 -9.03 3.55
N VAL A 24 -2.45 -9.31 3.99
CA VAL A 24 -1.22 -8.86 3.34
C VAL A 24 -0.34 -10.08 3.05
N TYR A 25 -0.20 -10.42 1.77
CA TYR A 25 0.64 -11.51 1.29
C TYR A 25 1.78 -10.94 0.43
N PRO A 26 2.97 -10.64 1.00
CA PRO A 26 4.09 -10.01 0.28
C PRO A 26 4.49 -10.69 -1.03
N LYS A 27 4.37 -12.02 -1.10
CA LYS A 27 4.63 -12.81 -2.31
C LYS A 27 3.76 -12.40 -3.50
N GLU A 28 2.58 -11.84 -3.25
CA GLU A 28 1.65 -11.39 -4.28
C GLU A 28 2.03 -10.01 -4.81
N PHE A 29 2.98 -9.28 -4.21
CA PHE A 29 3.29 -7.91 -4.63
C PHE A 29 3.82 -7.82 -6.07
N ILE A 30 4.55 -8.84 -6.53
CA ILE A 30 5.11 -8.93 -7.88
C ILE A 30 3.99 -8.92 -8.91
N GLY A 31 4.11 -8.08 -9.94
CA GLY A 31 3.18 -7.97 -11.06
C GLY A 31 2.87 -6.54 -11.48
N ASN A 32 1.96 -6.42 -12.44
CA ASN A 32 1.51 -5.13 -12.95
C ASN A 32 0.19 -4.75 -12.31
N TRP A 33 0.11 -3.53 -11.82
CA TRP A 33 -1.01 -3.00 -11.05
C TRP A 33 -1.48 -1.70 -11.68
N ALA A 34 -2.77 -1.58 -11.94
CA ALA A 34 -3.38 -0.33 -12.40
C ALA A 34 -4.27 0.26 -11.31
N GLY A 35 -4.17 1.56 -11.11
CA GLY A 35 -5.00 2.29 -10.16
C GLY A 35 -6.47 2.18 -10.53
N VAL A 36 -7.33 2.18 -9.51
CA VAL A 36 -8.79 2.09 -9.70
C VAL A 36 -9.40 3.46 -10.02
N GLU A 37 -8.77 4.53 -9.53
CA GLU A 37 -9.23 5.91 -9.70
C GLU A 37 -8.33 6.67 -10.67
N LYS A 38 -8.94 7.49 -11.52
CA LYS A 38 -8.21 8.42 -12.39
C LYS A 38 -7.75 9.63 -11.57
N THR A 39 -6.58 10.14 -11.91
CA THR A 39 -6.11 11.44 -11.45
C THR A 39 -6.89 12.58 -12.11
N ASP A 40 -6.66 13.81 -11.65
CA ASP A 40 -7.30 15.02 -12.18
C ASP A 40 -7.00 15.25 -13.68
N ILE A 41 -5.94 14.66 -14.21
CA ILE A 41 -5.59 14.70 -15.64
C ILE A 41 -6.11 13.50 -16.43
N GLY A 42 -6.93 12.65 -15.80
CA GLY A 42 -7.62 11.54 -16.46
C GLY A 42 -6.79 10.26 -16.64
N MET A 43 -5.59 10.19 -16.04
CA MET A 43 -4.67 9.05 -16.11
C MET A 43 -4.86 8.14 -14.89
N TYR A 44 -4.64 6.84 -15.05
CA TYR A 44 -4.59 5.92 -13.91
C TYR A 44 -3.16 5.83 -13.39
N PRO A 45 -2.93 5.85 -12.06
CA PRO A 45 -1.65 5.47 -11.50
C PRO A 45 -1.28 4.05 -11.91
N ILE A 46 0.00 3.78 -12.15
CA ILE A 46 0.50 2.45 -12.52
C ILE A 46 1.63 2.07 -11.59
N LEU A 47 1.64 0.81 -11.16
CA LEU A 47 2.72 0.24 -10.37
C LEU A 47 3.16 -1.08 -11.03
N GLU A 48 4.40 -1.11 -11.52
CA GLU A 48 5.00 -2.30 -12.12
C GLU A 48 6.06 -2.85 -11.19
N VAL A 49 5.90 -4.10 -10.77
CA VAL A 49 6.74 -4.73 -9.76
C VAL A 49 7.35 -6.00 -10.33
N THR A 50 8.67 -6.06 -10.34
CA THR A 50 9.43 -7.28 -10.63
C THR A 50 9.87 -7.95 -9.34
N ASP A 51 10.69 -9.00 -9.41
CA ASP A 51 11.32 -9.61 -8.24
C ASP A 51 12.31 -8.68 -7.51
N SER A 52 12.78 -7.63 -8.18
CA SER A 52 13.92 -6.82 -7.75
C SER A 52 13.70 -5.32 -7.86
N THR A 53 12.73 -4.85 -8.64
CA THR A 53 12.51 -3.41 -8.90
C THR A 53 11.03 -3.05 -8.85
N VAL A 54 10.77 -1.75 -8.62
CA VAL A 54 9.43 -1.17 -8.67
C VAL A 54 9.46 0.08 -9.55
N ALA A 55 8.58 0.19 -10.53
CA ALA A 55 8.31 1.43 -11.22
C ALA A 55 6.93 1.95 -10.79
N TYR A 56 6.86 3.21 -10.39
CA TYR A 56 5.62 3.87 -10.00
C TYR A 56 5.40 5.13 -10.84
N ASP A 57 4.30 5.14 -11.58
CA ASP A 57 3.76 6.30 -12.26
C ASP A 57 2.52 6.78 -11.49
N PRO A 58 2.54 7.97 -10.88
CA PRO A 58 1.39 8.50 -10.14
C PRO A 58 0.23 8.93 -11.07
N GLY A 59 0.39 8.92 -12.39
CA GLY A 59 -0.57 9.44 -13.35
C GLY A 59 -0.64 10.97 -13.33
N ILE A 60 0.48 11.65 -13.05
CA ILE A 60 0.58 13.11 -12.95
C ILE A 60 1.69 13.61 -13.87
N GLY A 61 1.30 14.08 -15.06
CA GLY A 61 2.24 14.59 -16.07
C GLY A 61 3.21 13.51 -16.56
N ASP A 62 4.44 13.92 -16.91
CA ASP A 62 5.54 13.03 -17.28
C ASP A 62 6.39 12.71 -16.04
N THR A 63 5.78 12.04 -15.06
CA THR A 63 6.42 11.70 -13.78
C THR A 63 6.42 10.19 -13.60
N CYS A 64 7.59 9.62 -13.34
CA CYS A 64 7.72 8.21 -12.97
C CYS A 64 8.92 8.05 -12.03
N ARG A 65 8.81 7.18 -11.01
CA ARG A 65 9.93 6.82 -10.13
C ARG A 65 10.25 5.35 -10.25
N TRP A 66 11.53 5.05 -10.46
CA TRP A 66 12.09 3.71 -10.48
C TRP A 66 12.84 3.46 -9.19
N PHE A 67 12.40 2.48 -8.41
CA PHE A 67 13.05 2.03 -7.19
C PHE A 67 13.95 0.83 -7.51
N ASN A 68 15.19 0.90 -7.01
CA ASN A 68 16.22 -0.10 -7.21
C ASN A 68 15.94 -1.41 -6.44
N SER A 69 15.18 -1.33 -5.34
CA SER A 69 14.72 -2.50 -4.62
C SER A 69 13.50 -2.20 -3.75
N TYR A 70 12.91 -3.25 -3.20
CA TYR A 70 11.88 -3.14 -2.19
C TYR A 70 11.97 -4.30 -1.19
N HIS A 71 11.44 -4.09 0.01
CA HIS A 71 11.29 -5.16 0.99
C HIS A 71 10.13 -4.91 1.94
N PHE A 72 9.63 -5.98 2.53
CA PHE A 72 8.54 -5.94 3.51
C PHE A 72 9.08 -6.14 4.92
N VAL A 73 8.58 -5.34 5.87
CA VAL A 73 8.74 -5.57 7.31
C VAL A 73 7.36 -5.43 7.95
N ASN A 74 6.80 -6.53 8.42
CA ASN A 74 5.41 -6.60 8.92
C ASN A 74 4.40 -6.09 7.86
N ASP A 75 3.65 -5.04 8.17
CA ASP A 75 2.66 -4.37 7.30
C ASP A 75 3.24 -3.16 6.54
N SER A 76 4.56 -2.97 6.60
CA SER A 76 5.26 -1.87 5.94
C SER A 76 6.01 -2.37 4.71
N LEU A 77 5.85 -1.64 3.61
CA LEU A 77 6.65 -1.80 2.39
C LEU A 77 7.68 -0.67 2.37
N PHE A 78 8.93 -1.02 2.12
CA PHE A 78 10.01 -0.07 1.91
C PHE A 78 10.37 -0.09 0.43
N LEU A 79 10.29 1.05 -0.23
CA LEU A 79 10.68 1.27 -1.62
C LEU A 79 12.00 2.05 -1.63
N VAL A 80 13.07 1.41 -2.12
CA VAL A 80 14.43 1.94 -2.03
C VAL A 80 14.81 2.57 -3.36
N TYR A 81 15.02 3.87 -3.38
CA TYR A 81 15.54 4.59 -4.55
C TYR A 81 17.07 4.55 -4.54
N GLU A 82 17.70 5.08 -3.49
CA GLU A 82 19.13 4.95 -3.18
C GLU A 82 19.28 4.49 -1.73
N GLU A 83 20.48 4.08 -1.28
CA GLU A 83 20.68 3.50 0.07
C GLU A 83 20.12 4.39 1.20
N GLU A 84 20.16 5.71 1.04
CA GLU A 84 19.64 6.68 2.01
C GLU A 84 18.24 7.23 1.67
N ASP A 85 17.74 7.02 0.44
CA ASP A 85 16.43 7.50 -0.02
C ASP A 85 15.44 6.34 -0.12
N THR A 86 14.74 6.08 0.99
CA THR A 86 13.76 5.01 1.12
C THR A 86 12.39 5.56 1.49
N ASN A 87 11.40 5.29 0.65
CA ASN A 87 9.99 5.58 0.95
C ASN A 87 9.40 4.44 1.77
N ARG A 88 8.91 4.75 2.97
CA ARG A 88 8.14 3.80 3.79
C ARG A 88 6.65 3.96 3.50
N CYS A 89 6.07 2.92 2.92
CA CYS A 89 4.64 2.82 2.66
C CYS A 89 3.97 1.86 3.65
N LYS A 90 2.70 2.13 3.97
CA LYS A 90 1.85 1.20 4.72
C LYS A 90 1.00 0.40 3.73
N VAL A 91 1.13 -0.92 3.75
CA VAL A 91 0.26 -1.80 2.96
C VAL A 91 -0.99 -2.08 3.79
N ILE A 92 -2.12 -1.60 3.28
CA ILE A 92 -3.42 -1.76 3.93
C ILE A 92 -4.01 -3.13 3.55
N GLU A 93 -3.83 -3.55 2.30
CA GLU A 93 -4.34 -4.82 1.77
C GLU A 93 -3.47 -5.26 0.58
N LEU A 94 -3.15 -6.55 0.52
CA LEU A 94 -2.43 -7.18 -0.59
C LEU A 94 -2.78 -8.66 -0.67
N HIS A 95 -3.56 -9.04 -1.68
CA HIS A 95 -3.85 -10.44 -2.01
C HIS A 95 -4.29 -10.54 -3.47
N ASP A 96 -4.07 -11.71 -4.09
CA ASP A 96 -4.55 -12.12 -5.42
C ASP A 96 -4.56 -11.01 -6.48
N SER A 97 -5.60 -10.16 -6.51
CA SER A 97 -5.81 -9.09 -7.49
C SER A 97 -5.96 -7.69 -6.90
N ILE A 98 -5.81 -7.50 -5.59
CA ILE A 98 -6.03 -6.23 -4.88
C ILE A 98 -4.74 -5.80 -4.18
N LEU A 99 -4.39 -4.53 -4.36
CA LEU A 99 -3.36 -3.84 -3.59
C LEU A 99 -3.92 -2.49 -3.12
N ILE A 100 -3.85 -2.23 -1.83
CA ILE A 100 -4.17 -0.92 -1.24
C ILE A 100 -2.97 -0.47 -0.41
N ILE A 101 -2.41 0.67 -0.76
CA ILE A 101 -1.15 1.15 -0.19
C ILE A 101 -1.22 2.66 0.07
N LYS A 102 -0.71 3.10 1.21
CA LYS A 102 -0.58 4.52 1.57
C LYS A 102 0.90 4.89 1.69
N GLY A 103 1.24 6.13 1.34
CA GLY A 103 2.61 6.64 1.46
C GLY A 103 3.45 6.46 0.19
N LEU A 104 2.81 6.23 -0.96
CA LEU A 104 3.50 6.29 -2.25
C LEU A 104 3.93 7.74 -2.53
N PRO A 105 5.07 7.99 -3.19
CA PRO A 105 5.48 9.34 -3.57
C PRO A 105 4.38 10.08 -4.36
N TRP A 106 4.25 11.39 -4.20
CA TRP A 106 3.19 12.22 -4.77
C TRP A 106 1.75 11.93 -4.26
N ASN A 107 1.54 10.84 -3.54
CA ASN A 107 0.26 10.42 -2.97
C ASN A 107 0.41 10.06 -1.48
N GLU A 108 1.31 10.74 -0.76
CA GLU A 108 1.75 10.34 0.58
C GLU A 108 0.59 10.31 1.59
N GLU A 109 -0.34 11.26 1.47
CA GLU A 109 -1.46 11.43 2.39
C GLU A 109 -2.65 10.50 2.10
N LYS A 110 -2.72 9.93 0.89
CA LYS A 110 -3.88 9.14 0.42
C LYS A 110 -3.52 7.67 0.26
N ALA A 111 -4.51 6.80 0.47
CA ALA A 111 -4.38 5.40 0.07
C ALA A 111 -4.69 5.30 -1.43
N VAL A 112 -3.86 4.59 -2.16
CA VAL A 112 -4.06 4.30 -3.58
C VAL A 112 -4.43 2.82 -3.70
N SER A 113 -5.56 2.58 -4.37
CA SER A 113 -6.08 1.25 -4.63
C SER A 113 -5.72 0.85 -6.06
N PHE A 114 -5.19 -0.35 -6.21
CA PHE A 114 -4.83 -0.93 -7.49
C PHE A 114 -5.48 -2.29 -7.68
N VAL A 115 -5.74 -2.61 -8.95
CA VAL A 115 -6.14 -3.94 -9.40
C VAL A 115 -5.04 -4.54 -10.27
N ARG A 116 -4.80 -5.84 -10.10
CA ARG A 116 -3.81 -6.56 -10.91
C ARG A 116 -4.24 -6.60 -12.37
N GLN A 117 -3.33 -6.26 -13.26
CA GLN A 117 -3.49 -6.45 -14.70
C GLN A 117 -3.13 -7.88 -15.08
N LYS A 118 -4.01 -8.54 -15.82
CA LYS A 118 -3.68 -9.81 -16.46
C LYS A 118 -2.72 -9.52 -17.62
N ARG A 119 -1.62 -10.28 -17.70
CA ARG A 119 -0.77 -10.30 -18.89
C ARG A 119 -1.54 -10.88 -20.09
#